data_AF-A0A7J9ZMU4-F1
#
_entry.id   AF-A0A7J9ZMU4-F1
#
_cell.length_a   1.000
_cell.length_b   1.000
_cell.length_c   1.000
_cell.angle_alpha   90.00
_cell.angle_beta   90.00
_cell.angle_gamma   90.00
#
_symmetry.space_group_name_H-M   'P 1'
#
loop_
_entity.id
_entity.type
_entity.pdbx_description
1 polymer ?
#
loop_
_entity_poly.entity_id
_entity_poly.type
_entity_poly.pdbx_seq_one_letter_code
_entity_poly.pdbx_strand_id
1 'polypeptide(L)'
;MADPIRVVFVDAATGVEFARSDVPLAQLPDTFAPATTLHLGEDAWTVVASAPASKPEFARSGRLVLTLSRERTVDPRDVRFSLPTICDVLPPATGTASVNTFVLHEDDWRQVELVSAALAEEIRGELRAVQEIVERHASTDAEGRPVGFDDIHVRRVPGAPLQGGIAARELWELLPRPEHVYDGVGFRGATGVAEGSFAGVLGPVVLYGLTAGGRVTVLGLTGQSGHAAHRAATEDAAAGLERVLGAFRLYAVDWCRGAVADAGTVRDLLAGSFTR
;
A
#
# COMPACT_ATOMS: atom_id res chain seq x y z
N MET A 1 42.07 34.85 -17.70
CA MET A 1 40.95 34.61 -16.77
C MET A 1 40.01 33.66 -17.48
N ALA A 2 39.56 32.57 -16.85
CA ALA A 2 38.63 31.64 -17.51
C ALA A 2 37.26 32.32 -17.65
N ASP A 3 36.63 32.19 -18.80
CA ASP A 3 35.30 32.77 -19.04
C ASP A 3 34.26 32.13 -18.11
N PRO A 4 33.33 32.93 -17.56
CA PRO A 4 32.29 32.40 -16.68
C PRO A 4 31.32 31.51 -17.48
N ILE A 5 30.83 30.46 -16.83
CA ILE A 5 29.81 29.57 -17.40
C ILE A 5 28.44 30.17 -17.10
N ARG A 6 27.62 30.32 -18.14
CA ARG A 6 26.23 30.72 -17.97
C ARG A 6 25.41 29.54 -17.47
N VAL A 7 24.98 29.61 -16.22
CA VAL A 7 24.10 28.63 -15.58
C VAL A 7 22.66 29.11 -15.67
N VAL A 8 21.79 28.28 -16.24
CA VAL A 8 20.35 28.51 -16.38
C VAL A 8 19.61 27.54 -15.48
N PHE A 9 18.72 28.05 -14.64
CA PHE A 9 17.92 27.26 -13.71
C PHE A 9 16.50 27.11 -14.24
N VAL A 10 16.07 25.86 -14.41
CA VAL A 10 14.75 25.48 -14.94
C VAL A 10 13.99 24.74 -13.85
N ASP A 11 12.75 25.14 -13.62
CA ASP A 11 11.87 24.46 -12.65
C ASP A 11 11.38 23.14 -13.28
N ALA A 12 11.57 22.03 -12.57
CA ALA A 12 11.24 20.69 -13.06
C ALA A 12 9.73 20.47 -13.26
N ALA A 13 8.87 21.17 -12.51
CA ALA A 13 7.43 21.01 -12.59
C ALA A 13 6.82 21.79 -13.76
N THR A 14 7.40 22.96 -14.10
CA THR A 14 6.87 23.85 -15.14
C THR A 14 7.67 23.83 -16.43
N GLY A 15 8.93 23.39 -16.39
CA GLY A 15 9.87 23.47 -17.50
C GLY A 15 10.32 24.90 -17.84
N VAL A 16 10.00 25.88 -16.99
CA VAL A 16 10.27 27.30 -17.24
C VAL A 16 11.59 27.72 -16.59
N GLU A 17 12.39 28.50 -17.33
CA GLU A 17 13.56 29.21 -16.75
C GLU A 17 13.07 30.21 -15.71
N PHE A 18 13.53 30.06 -14.47
CA PHE A 18 13.19 30.99 -13.39
C PHE A 18 14.38 31.85 -12.96
N ALA A 19 15.62 31.44 -13.27
CA ALA A 19 16.82 32.21 -12.93
C ALA A 19 17.99 31.91 -13.87
N ARG A 20 18.95 32.84 -13.90
CA ARG A 20 20.23 32.71 -14.61
C ARG A 20 21.36 33.31 -13.78
N SER A 21 22.56 32.72 -13.84
CA SER A 21 23.76 33.24 -13.18
C SER A 21 25.00 32.93 -14.00
N ASP A 22 25.98 33.82 -13.98
CA ASP A 22 27.30 33.58 -14.57
C ASP A 22 28.24 33.13 -13.44
N VAL A 23 28.72 31.88 -13.50
CA VAL A 23 29.51 31.25 -12.42
C VAL A 23 30.90 30.89 -12.94
N PRO A 24 31.99 31.26 -12.24
CA PRO A 24 33.33 30.82 -12.62
C PRO A 24 33.42 29.29 -12.66
N LEU A 25 34.01 28.73 -13.72
CA LEU A 25 34.15 27.28 -13.89
C LEU A 25 34.79 26.58 -12.67
N ALA A 26 35.71 27.26 -11.97
CA ALA A 26 36.38 26.76 -10.78
C ALA A 26 35.43 26.52 -9.58
N GLN A 27 34.27 27.19 -9.54
CA GLN A 27 33.27 27.05 -8.49
C GLN A 27 32.20 25.99 -8.81
N LEU A 28 32.20 25.44 -10.03
CA LEU A 28 31.27 24.38 -10.42
C LEU A 28 31.86 23.00 -10.11
N PRO A 29 31.05 22.05 -9.60
CA PRO A 29 31.47 20.67 -9.39
C PRO A 29 31.74 19.98 -10.73
N ASP A 30 32.43 18.83 -10.69
CA ASP A 30 32.78 18.09 -11.90
C ASP A 30 31.56 17.44 -12.58
N THR A 31 30.55 17.09 -11.78
CA THR A 31 29.23 16.65 -12.23
C THR A 31 28.16 17.16 -11.26
N PHE A 32 26.93 17.26 -11.73
CA PHE A 32 25.78 17.41 -10.84
C PHE A 32 25.03 16.08 -10.82
N ALA A 33 25.37 15.23 -9.86
CA ALA A 33 24.61 14.01 -9.61
C ALA A 33 23.14 14.35 -9.31
N PRO A 34 22.16 13.56 -9.78
CA PRO A 34 20.79 13.63 -9.30
C PRO A 34 20.78 13.58 -7.77
N ALA A 35 19.91 14.35 -7.13
CA ALA A 35 19.82 14.50 -5.67
C ALA A 35 20.89 15.39 -5.00
N THR A 36 21.70 16.14 -5.75
CA THR A 36 22.51 17.23 -5.17
C THR A 36 21.60 18.39 -4.74
N THR A 37 21.65 18.82 -3.48
CA THR A 37 20.92 20.00 -2.99
C THR A 37 21.71 21.28 -3.29
N LEU A 38 21.03 22.27 -3.89
CA LEU A 38 21.51 23.62 -4.15
C LEU A 38 20.71 24.61 -3.35
N HIS A 39 21.41 25.55 -2.71
CA HIS A 39 20.78 26.68 -2.04
C HIS A 39 20.78 27.89 -2.99
N LEU A 40 19.58 28.32 -3.40
CA LEU A 40 19.38 29.50 -4.23
C LEU A 40 18.62 30.53 -3.40
N GLY A 41 19.35 31.51 -2.84
CA GLY A 41 18.79 32.44 -1.86
C GLY A 41 18.48 31.72 -0.54
N GLU A 42 17.25 31.85 -0.06
CA GLU A 42 16.76 31.17 1.16
C GLU A 42 16.18 29.77 0.88
N ASP A 43 16.04 29.40 -0.40
CA ASP A 43 15.38 28.16 -0.80
C ASP A 43 16.36 27.02 -1.09
N ALA A 44 16.01 25.81 -0.64
CA ALA A 44 16.70 24.57 -0.99
C ALA A 44 16.05 23.90 -2.21
N TRP A 45 16.87 23.52 -3.17
CA TRP A 45 16.47 22.92 -4.44
C TRP A 45 17.26 21.64 -4.70
N THR A 46 16.60 20.57 -5.11
CA THR A 46 17.27 19.34 -5.54
C THR A 46 17.54 19.38 -7.05
N VAL A 47 18.75 19.02 -7.47
CA VAL A 47 19.06 18.85 -8.89
C VAL A 47 18.41 17.56 -9.41
N VAL A 48 17.54 17.70 -10.41
CA VAL A 48 16.87 16.61 -11.13
C VAL A 48 17.69 16.21 -12.36
N ALA A 49 18.19 17.18 -13.11
CA ALA A 49 19.01 16.95 -14.29
C ALA A 49 20.00 18.09 -14.54
N SER A 50 21.09 17.78 -15.23
CA SER A 50 22.06 18.75 -15.73
C SER A 50 22.36 18.52 -17.21
N ALA A 51 22.42 19.60 -17.97
CA ALA A 51 22.70 19.56 -19.41
C ALA A 51 23.61 20.74 -19.81
N PRO A 52 24.85 20.51 -20.27
CA PRO A 52 25.57 19.23 -20.29
C PRO A 52 25.80 18.61 -18.90
N ALA A 53 26.00 17.30 -18.83
CA ALA A 53 26.05 16.55 -17.56
C ALA A 53 27.41 16.64 -16.84
N SER A 54 28.47 17.03 -17.57
CA SER A 54 29.84 17.03 -17.05
C SER A 54 30.58 18.35 -17.30
N LYS A 55 31.50 18.67 -16.39
CA LYS A 55 32.31 19.89 -16.43
C LYS A 55 33.13 20.12 -17.69
N PRO A 56 33.76 19.10 -18.29
CA PRO A 56 34.42 19.26 -19.58
C PRO A 56 33.47 19.70 -20.70
N GLU A 57 32.20 19.30 -20.65
CA GLU A 57 31.22 19.62 -21.69
C GLU A 57 30.65 21.02 -21.54
N PHE A 58 30.28 21.43 -20.33
CA PHE A 58 29.81 22.80 -20.11
C PHE A 58 30.94 23.84 -20.13
N ALA A 59 32.19 23.45 -19.82
CA ALA A 59 33.35 24.28 -20.09
C ALA A 59 33.53 24.56 -21.60
N ARG A 60 33.19 23.57 -22.44
CA ARG A 60 33.28 23.70 -23.90
C ARG A 60 32.13 24.51 -24.49
N SER A 61 30.91 24.32 -23.98
CA SER A 61 29.72 25.02 -24.48
C SER A 61 29.57 26.44 -23.91
N GLY A 62 30.23 26.75 -22.79
CA GLY A 62 30.04 27.99 -22.04
C GLY A 62 28.68 28.08 -21.33
N ARG A 63 27.89 26.99 -21.34
CA ARG A 63 26.50 26.98 -20.85
C ARG A 63 26.18 25.69 -20.11
N LEU A 64 25.51 25.83 -18.98
CA LEU A 64 24.96 24.75 -18.17
C LEU A 64 23.49 25.04 -17.89
N VAL A 65 22.61 24.06 -18.10
CA VAL A 65 21.20 24.09 -17.71
C VAL A 65 21.00 23.10 -16.56
N LEU A 66 20.50 23.58 -15.44
CA LEU A 66 20.13 22.77 -14.29
C LEU A 66 18.61 22.74 -14.16
N THR A 67 18.04 21.55 -14.24
CA THR A 67 16.63 21.31 -13.95
C THR A 67 16.50 20.97 -12.48
N LEU A 68 15.77 21.79 -11.74
CA LEU A 68 15.68 21.76 -10.28
C LEU A 68 14.26 21.50 -9.80
N SER A 69 14.11 20.70 -8.75
CA SER A 69 12.85 20.53 -8.02
C SER A 69 12.99 21.20 -6.66
N ARG A 70 12.02 22.03 -6.27
CA ARG A 70 12.01 22.64 -4.94
C ARG A 70 11.75 21.54 -3.91
N GLU A 71 12.61 21.41 -2.90
CA GLU A 71 12.30 20.55 -1.77
C GLU A 71 11.13 21.18 -1.03
N ARG A 72 9.93 20.64 -1.22
CA ARG A 72 8.80 21.00 -0.38
C ARG A 72 8.99 20.24 0.93
N THR A 73 9.42 20.95 1.97
CA THR A 73 9.19 20.50 3.33
C THR A 73 7.68 20.52 3.54
N VAL A 74 7.04 19.37 3.29
CA VAL A 74 5.65 19.17 3.67
C VAL A 74 5.65 19.10 5.19
N ASP A 75 4.83 19.92 5.85
CA ASP A 75 4.63 19.76 7.28
C ASP A 75 4.12 18.33 7.50
N PRO A 76 4.69 17.53 8.42
CA PRO A 76 4.17 16.20 8.70
C PRO A 76 2.67 16.20 9.05
N ARG A 77 2.14 17.33 9.54
CA ARG A 77 0.70 17.53 9.79
C ARG A 77 -0.14 17.66 8.52
N ASP A 78 0.48 18.00 7.39
CA ASP A 78 -0.14 18.01 6.08
C ASP A 78 -0.08 16.62 5.40
N VAL A 79 0.64 15.66 6.00
CA VAL A 79 0.66 14.25 5.56
C VAL A 79 -0.56 13.55 6.14
N ARG A 80 -1.55 13.32 5.28
CA ARG A 80 -2.77 12.59 5.63
C ARG A 80 -2.57 11.08 5.54
N PHE A 81 -3.28 10.36 6.38
CA PHE A 81 -3.44 8.92 6.25
C PHE A 81 -4.26 8.59 5.01
N SER A 82 -3.92 7.49 4.34
CA SER A 82 -4.62 7.00 3.15
C SER A 82 -5.81 6.08 3.48
N LEU A 83 -5.83 5.53 4.69
CA LEU A 83 -6.84 4.59 5.18
C LEU A 83 -7.50 5.15 6.44
N PRO A 84 -8.79 4.86 6.67
CA PRO A 84 -9.47 5.27 7.91
C PRO A 84 -9.13 4.36 9.11
N THR A 85 -8.51 3.21 8.86
CA THR A 85 -8.17 2.24 9.90
C THR A 85 -7.02 1.34 9.49
N ILE A 86 -6.25 0.86 10.48
CA ILE A 86 -5.20 -0.16 10.34
C ILE A 86 -5.26 -1.17 11.47
N CYS A 87 -4.75 -2.38 11.24
CA CYS A 87 -4.58 -3.39 12.28
C CYS A 87 -3.17 -3.28 12.88
N ASP A 88 -3.07 -2.98 14.18
CA ASP A 88 -1.79 -2.82 14.90
C ASP A 88 -1.12 -4.18 15.25
N VAL A 89 -1.85 -5.28 15.05
CA VAL A 89 -1.41 -6.61 15.46
C VAL A 89 -0.82 -7.34 14.25
N LEU A 90 0.46 -7.06 13.99
CA LEU A 90 1.26 -7.81 13.03
C LEU A 90 1.75 -9.13 13.65
N PRO A 91 1.75 -10.23 12.88
CA PRO A 91 2.36 -11.47 13.31
C PRO A 91 3.89 -11.33 13.43
N PRO A 92 4.55 -12.11 14.31
CA PRO A 92 6.00 -12.13 14.36
C PRO A 92 6.60 -12.60 13.02
N ALA A 93 7.72 -12.00 12.62
CA ALA A 93 8.46 -12.41 11.43
C ALA A 93 9.50 -13.47 11.77
N THR A 94 9.62 -14.49 10.93
CA THR A 94 10.57 -15.60 11.03
C THR A 94 11.21 -15.89 9.68
N GLY A 95 12.40 -16.49 9.69
CA GLY A 95 13.11 -16.87 8.46
C GLY A 95 13.47 -15.69 7.54
N THR A 96 13.58 -15.98 6.25
CA THR A 96 13.90 -14.99 5.20
C THR A 96 12.88 -15.10 4.08
N ALA A 97 12.37 -13.96 3.61
CA ALA A 97 11.48 -13.91 2.46
C ALA A 97 12.17 -14.47 1.20
N SER A 98 11.45 -15.34 0.49
CA SER A 98 11.85 -15.88 -0.81
C SER A 98 11.31 -15.01 -1.95
N VAL A 99 11.75 -15.28 -3.19
CA VAL A 99 11.16 -14.69 -4.40
C VAL A 99 9.68 -15.07 -4.59
N ASN A 100 9.20 -16.13 -3.92
CA ASN A 100 7.83 -16.62 -3.96
C ASN A 100 7.02 -16.22 -2.70
N THR A 101 7.44 -15.18 -2.00
CA THR A 101 6.72 -14.64 -0.83
C THR A 101 5.64 -13.67 -1.28
N PHE A 102 4.44 -13.78 -0.72
CA PHE A 102 3.37 -12.80 -0.94
C PHE A 102 3.65 -11.55 -0.10
N VAL A 103 3.97 -10.43 -0.75
CA VAL A 103 4.37 -9.20 -0.05
C VAL A 103 3.19 -8.23 0.06
N LEU A 104 2.77 -7.96 1.30
CA LEU A 104 1.77 -6.94 1.64
C LEU A 104 2.42 -5.64 2.12
N HIS A 105 1.72 -4.52 1.97
CA HIS A 105 1.99 -3.37 2.84
C HIS A 105 1.52 -3.73 4.26
N GLU A 106 2.22 -3.28 5.29
CA GLU A 106 1.83 -3.54 6.68
C GLU A 106 0.44 -3.00 7.01
N ASP A 107 0.12 -1.80 6.52
CA ASP A 107 -1.23 -1.21 6.61
C ASP A 107 -2.32 -2.02 5.91
N ASP A 108 -2.01 -2.87 4.93
CA ASP A 108 -2.99 -3.71 4.23
C ASP A 108 -3.33 -4.99 5.02
N TRP A 109 -2.60 -5.27 6.10
CA TRP A 109 -2.80 -6.46 6.93
C TRP A 109 -4.20 -6.48 7.55
N ARG A 110 -4.95 -7.56 7.25
CA ARG A 110 -6.32 -7.80 7.76
C ARG A 110 -7.30 -6.65 7.45
N GLN A 111 -7.13 -5.94 6.33
CA GLN A 111 -8.10 -4.90 5.91
C GLN A 111 -9.42 -5.46 5.40
N VAL A 112 -9.36 -6.62 4.74
CA VAL A 112 -10.53 -7.48 4.50
C VAL A 112 -10.28 -8.80 5.19
N GLU A 113 -11.15 -9.19 6.12
CA GLU A 113 -10.94 -10.33 7.00
C GLU A 113 -12.20 -11.17 7.19
N LEU A 114 -12.03 -12.49 7.32
CA LEU A 114 -13.09 -13.40 7.73
C LEU A 114 -13.12 -13.52 9.26
N VAL A 115 -14.28 -13.25 9.84
CA VAL A 115 -14.51 -13.18 11.28
C VAL A 115 -15.69 -14.05 11.68
N SER A 116 -15.60 -14.77 12.80
CA SER A 116 -16.69 -15.56 13.35
C SER A 116 -17.92 -14.69 13.63
N ALA A 117 -19.11 -15.16 13.24
CA ALA A 117 -20.37 -14.48 13.53
C ALA A 117 -20.65 -14.36 15.04
N ALA A 118 -19.99 -15.17 15.88
CA ALA A 118 -20.05 -15.04 17.33
C ALA A 118 -19.40 -13.73 17.86
N LEU A 119 -18.58 -13.06 17.04
CA LEU A 119 -17.92 -11.80 17.36
C LEU A 119 -18.68 -10.58 16.82
N ALA A 120 -19.97 -10.71 16.53
CA ALA A 120 -20.77 -9.66 15.88
C ALA A 120 -20.79 -8.33 16.66
N GLU A 121 -20.73 -8.35 17.99
CA GLU A 121 -20.65 -7.13 18.80
C GLU A 121 -19.29 -6.42 18.62
N GLU A 122 -18.19 -7.18 18.56
CA GLU A 122 -16.85 -6.62 18.32
C GLU A 122 -16.76 -6.01 16.91
N ILE A 123 -17.27 -6.73 15.90
CA ILE A 123 -17.37 -6.20 14.52
C ILE A 123 -18.14 -4.88 14.52
N ARG A 124 -19.31 -4.82 15.17
CA ARG A 124 -20.11 -3.58 15.24
C ARG A 124 -19.46 -2.45 16.04
N GLY A 125 -18.66 -2.77 17.04
CA GLY A 125 -17.86 -1.78 17.78
C GLY A 125 -16.80 -1.14 16.88
N GLU A 126 -16.00 -1.97 16.24
CA GLU A 126 -14.92 -1.53 15.35
C GLU A 126 -15.45 -0.74 14.15
N LEU A 127 -16.50 -1.22 13.49
CA LEU A 127 -17.08 -0.50 12.34
C LEU A 127 -17.66 0.87 12.71
N ARG A 128 -18.18 1.04 13.93
CA ARG A 128 -18.61 2.36 14.42
C ARG A 128 -17.42 3.29 14.61
N ALA A 129 -16.33 2.81 15.18
CA ALA A 129 -15.11 3.61 15.34
C ALA A 129 -14.52 4.03 13.98
N VAL A 130 -14.51 3.12 13.00
CA VAL A 130 -14.10 3.48 11.62
C VAL A 130 -15.03 4.51 11.01
N GLN A 131 -16.35 4.35 11.18
CA GLN A 131 -17.32 5.33 10.67
C GLN A 131 -17.09 6.72 11.28
N GLU A 132 -16.77 6.81 12.58
CA GLU A 132 -16.43 8.09 13.22
C GLU A 132 -15.20 8.75 12.57
N ILE A 133 -14.18 7.98 12.19
CA ILE A 133 -13.03 8.49 11.42
C ILE A 133 -13.47 9.02 10.07
N VAL A 134 -14.27 8.26 9.34
CA VAL A 134 -14.75 8.68 8.01
C VAL A 134 -15.59 9.96 8.12
N GLU A 135 -16.43 10.11 9.14
CA GLU A 135 -17.31 11.26 9.29
C GLU A 135 -16.58 12.53 9.76
N ARG A 136 -15.55 12.39 10.60
CA ARG A 136 -14.93 13.53 11.29
C ARG A 136 -13.56 13.92 10.76
N HIS A 137 -12.85 12.97 10.17
CA HIS A 137 -11.43 13.09 9.84
C HIS A 137 -11.16 12.97 8.34
N ALA A 138 -12.15 12.56 7.53
CA ALA A 138 -12.00 12.49 6.09
C ALA A 138 -11.98 13.89 5.46
N SER A 139 -10.98 14.11 4.60
CA SER A 139 -11.03 15.15 3.58
C SER A 139 -11.61 14.57 2.30
N THR A 140 -12.50 15.31 1.64
CA THR A 140 -13.16 14.84 0.42
C THR A 140 -12.76 15.63 -0.82
N ASP A 141 -12.81 14.98 -1.98
CA ASP A 141 -12.76 15.67 -3.28
C ASP A 141 -14.10 16.39 -3.60
N ALA A 142 -14.18 16.96 -4.81
CA ALA A 142 -15.37 17.66 -5.29
C ALA A 142 -16.60 16.74 -5.43
N GLU A 143 -16.38 15.43 -5.59
CA GLU A 143 -17.41 14.40 -5.67
C GLU A 143 -17.79 13.83 -4.29
N GLY A 144 -17.20 14.35 -3.21
CA GLY A 144 -17.46 13.90 -1.85
C GLY A 144 -16.75 12.59 -1.48
N ARG A 145 -15.78 12.13 -2.28
CA ARG A 145 -15.03 10.90 -2.00
C ARG A 145 -13.86 11.20 -1.07
N PRO A 146 -13.60 10.38 -0.03
CA PRO A 146 -12.43 10.55 0.82
C PRO A 146 -11.13 10.46 0.01
N VAL A 147 -10.27 11.47 0.16
CA VAL A 147 -8.93 11.53 -0.45
C VAL A 147 -7.80 11.45 0.58
N GLY A 148 -8.14 11.40 1.87
CA GLY A 148 -7.21 11.19 2.98
C GLY A 148 -7.86 11.53 4.31
N PHE A 149 -7.21 11.11 5.40
CA PHE A 149 -7.69 11.29 6.76
C PHE A 149 -6.63 12.00 7.61
N ASP A 150 -7.03 12.90 8.50
CA ASP A 150 -6.11 13.53 9.46
C ASP A 150 -5.96 12.73 10.78
N ASP A 151 -6.77 11.70 10.98
CA ASP A 151 -6.68 10.70 12.05
C ASP A 151 -7.12 9.31 11.56
N ILE A 152 -6.81 8.26 12.31
CA ILE A 152 -7.17 6.87 11.98
C ILE A 152 -7.62 6.09 13.22
N HIS A 153 -8.45 5.08 12.96
CA HIS A 153 -8.81 4.11 13.98
C HIS A 153 -7.80 2.94 13.97
N VAL A 154 -7.10 2.74 15.08
CA VAL A 154 -6.12 1.66 15.23
C VAL A 154 -6.79 0.44 15.86
N ARG A 155 -7.01 -0.59 15.05
CA ARG A 155 -7.74 -1.79 15.41
C ARG A 155 -6.86 -2.82 16.11
N ARG A 156 -7.38 -3.37 17.21
CA ARG A 156 -6.78 -4.49 17.97
C ARG A 156 -7.72 -5.68 18.16
N VAL A 157 -9.01 -5.50 17.88
CA VAL A 157 -10.02 -6.56 17.94
C VAL A 157 -10.66 -6.81 16.57
N PRO A 158 -11.18 -8.01 16.30
CA PRO A 158 -11.06 -9.22 17.12
C PRO A 158 -9.61 -9.71 17.17
N GLY A 159 -9.14 -10.05 18.37
CA GLY A 159 -7.80 -10.62 18.58
C GLY A 159 -7.70 -12.07 18.07
N ALA A 160 -8.82 -12.80 18.11
CA ALA A 160 -8.96 -14.16 17.60
C ALA A 160 -10.17 -14.22 16.64
N PRO A 161 -10.02 -13.79 15.37
CA PRO A 161 -11.12 -13.61 14.43
C PRO A 161 -11.85 -14.92 14.12
N LEU A 162 -11.14 -16.05 14.07
CA LEU A 162 -11.72 -17.38 13.88
C LEU A 162 -11.75 -18.10 15.23
N GLN A 163 -12.82 -17.91 16.02
CA GLN A 163 -12.94 -18.53 17.36
C GLN A 163 -12.65 -20.05 17.32
N GLY A 164 -11.60 -20.48 18.01
CA GLY A 164 -11.13 -21.88 18.03
C GLY A 164 -10.34 -22.32 16.78
N GLY A 165 -10.34 -21.53 15.70
CA GLY A 165 -9.70 -21.79 14.42
C GLY A 165 -10.53 -22.70 13.49
N ILE A 166 -10.05 -22.88 12.27
CA ILE A 166 -10.62 -23.80 11.27
C ILE A 166 -9.55 -24.81 10.88
N ALA A 167 -9.85 -26.12 10.79
CA ALA A 167 -8.81 -27.06 10.35
C ALA A 167 -8.39 -26.72 8.91
N ALA A 168 -7.09 -26.57 8.65
CA ALA A 168 -6.62 -26.11 7.35
C ALA A 168 -7.13 -26.99 6.20
N ARG A 169 -7.18 -28.31 6.42
CA ARG A 169 -7.74 -29.27 5.47
C ARG A 169 -9.20 -28.97 5.11
N GLU A 170 -10.05 -28.73 6.11
CA GLU A 170 -11.48 -28.44 5.90
C GLU A 170 -11.68 -27.14 5.13
N LEU A 171 -10.87 -26.12 5.42
CA LEU A 171 -10.89 -24.85 4.66
C LEU A 171 -10.59 -25.09 3.18
N TRP A 172 -9.49 -25.79 2.89
CA TRP A 172 -9.04 -26.01 1.51
C TRP A 172 -9.94 -26.98 0.72
N GLU A 173 -10.68 -27.88 1.37
CA GLU A 173 -11.69 -28.73 0.72
C GLU A 173 -12.92 -27.94 0.23
N LEU A 174 -13.20 -26.78 0.82
CA LEU A 174 -14.33 -25.92 0.42
C LEU A 174 -13.98 -24.87 -0.63
N LEU A 175 -12.69 -24.57 -0.81
CA LEU A 175 -12.21 -23.57 -1.75
C LEU A 175 -11.86 -24.19 -3.11
N PRO A 176 -11.90 -23.41 -4.20
CA PRO A 176 -11.28 -23.84 -5.44
C PRO A 176 -9.78 -24.05 -5.22
N ARG A 177 -9.17 -24.93 -6.04
CA ARG A 177 -7.73 -25.15 -5.99
C ARG A 177 -7.02 -23.83 -6.34
N PRO A 178 -6.05 -23.36 -5.53
CA PRO A 178 -5.32 -22.15 -5.84
C PRO A 178 -4.56 -22.26 -7.16
N GLU A 179 -4.61 -21.21 -7.97
CA GLU A 179 -3.83 -21.07 -9.20
C GLU A 179 -2.34 -20.95 -8.89
N HIS A 180 -2.05 -20.32 -7.75
CA HIS A 180 -0.71 -20.14 -7.23
C HIS A 180 -0.73 -20.20 -5.70
N VAL A 181 0.34 -20.74 -5.11
CA VAL A 181 0.54 -20.82 -3.67
C VAL A 181 1.89 -20.19 -3.34
N TYR A 182 1.87 -19.22 -2.43
CA TYR A 182 3.05 -18.53 -1.96
C TYR A 182 3.70 -19.27 -0.79
N ASP A 183 4.99 -19.04 -0.57
CA ASP A 183 5.74 -19.65 0.54
C ASP A 183 5.33 -19.08 1.92
N GLY A 184 4.59 -17.97 1.92
CA GLY A 184 4.08 -17.27 3.09
C GLY A 184 3.78 -15.81 2.80
N VAL A 185 3.50 -15.04 3.84
CA VAL A 185 3.22 -13.60 3.77
C VAL A 185 4.40 -12.81 4.34
N GLY A 186 4.96 -11.89 3.56
CA GLY A 186 5.95 -10.91 4.00
C GLY A 186 5.38 -9.50 4.00
N PHE A 187 6.08 -8.58 4.66
CA PHE A 187 5.72 -7.15 4.67
C PHE A 187 6.79 -6.33 3.94
N ARG A 188 6.36 -5.27 3.24
CA ARG A 188 7.28 -4.39 2.50
C ARG A 188 8.36 -3.84 3.44
N GLY A 189 9.62 -3.91 3.01
CA GLY A 189 10.77 -3.44 3.80
C GLY A 189 11.22 -4.41 4.91
N ALA A 190 10.44 -5.45 5.22
CA ALA A 190 10.86 -6.51 6.15
C ALA A 190 11.61 -7.63 5.41
N THR A 191 12.55 -8.27 6.11
CA THR A 191 13.37 -9.37 5.56
C THR A 191 12.76 -10.76 5.79
N GLY A 192 11.80 -10.89 6.71
CA GLY A 192 11.22 -12.16 7.14
C GLY A 192 9.80 -12.41 6.62
N VAL A 193 9.29 -13.60 6.94
CA VAL A 193 7.93 -14.05 6.63
C VAL A 193 7.15 -14.16 7.94
N ALA A 194 5.89 -13.74 7.94
CA ALA A 194 4.98 -13.90 9.07
C ALA A 194 4.91 -15.38 9.50
N GLU A 195 5.15 -15.65 10.78
CA GLU A 195 5.20 -17.00 11.32
C GLU A 195 3.87 -17.75 11.10
N GLY A 196 3.96 -18.97 10.59
CA GLY A 196 2.79 -19.82 10.31
C GLY A 196 1.88 -19.27 9.20
N SER A 197 2.33 -18.27 8.43
CA SER A 197 1.52 -17.67 7.38
C SER A 197 1.38 -18.54 6.14
N PHE A 198 0.32 -18.28 5.38
CA PHE A 198 0.08 -18.86 4.06
C PHE A 198 -0.59 -17.83 3.16
N ALA A 199 -0.44 -17.97 1.84
CA ALA A 199 -1.23 -17.23 0.86
C ALA A 199 -1.42 -18.05 -0.42
N GLY A 200 -2.58 -17.86 -1.08
CA GLY A 200 -2.90 -18.52 -2.34
C GLY A 200 -3.86 -17.69 -3.20
N VAL A 201 -3.68 -17.78 -4.52
CA VAL A 201 -4.46 -17.05 -5.52
C VAL A 201 -5.71 -17.85 -5.89
N LEU A 202 -6.88 -17.24 -5.72
CA LEU A 202 -8.20 -17.75 -6.08
C LEU A 202 -8.84 -16.77 -7.08
N GLY A 203 -8.53 -16.90 -8.37
CA GLY A 203 -8.98 -15.95 -9.39
C GLY A 203 -8.52 -14.50 -9.08
N PRO A 204 -9.44 -13.52 -8.95
CA PRO A 204 -9.07 -12.13 -8.66
C PRO A 204 -8.63 -11.87 -7.22
N VAL A 205 -8.69 -12.87 -6.34
CA VAL A 205 -8.48 -12.70 -4.89
C VAL A 205 -7.25 -13.46 -4.45
N VAL A 206 -6.44 -12.86 -3.58
CA VAL A 206 -5.47 -13.59 -2.77
C VAL A 206 -6.09 -13.84 -1.40
N LEU A 207 -6.25 -15.11 -1.06
CA LEU A 207 -6.57 -15.56 0.28
C LEU A 207 -5.26 -15.73 1.05
N TYR A 208 -5.14 -15.11 2.21
CA TYR A 208 -3.96 -15.23 3.05
C TYR A 208 -4.35 -15.38 4.52
N GLY A 209 -3.43 -15.82 5.36
CA GLY A 209 -3.76 -16.03 6.77
C GLY A 209 -2.62 -16.58 7.60
N LEU A 210 -2.96 -16.98 8.82
CA LEU A 210 -2.06 -17.61 9.77
C LEU A 210 -2.60 -18.98 10.16
N THR A 211 -1.68 -19.91 10.40
CA THR A 211 -1.96 -21.23 10.97
C THR A 211 -1.20 -21.43 12.27
N ALA A 212 -1.86 -22.06 13.24
CA ALA A 212 -1.26 -22.52 14.49
C ALA A 212 -1.79 -23.93 14.79
N GLY A 213 -0.89 -24.90 14.99
CA GLY A 213 -1.29 -26.29 15.28
C GLY A 213 -2.17 -26.94 14.20
N GLY A 214 -1.93 -26.60 12.92
CA GLY A 214 -2.73 -27.12 11.79
C GLY A 214 -4.12 -26.49 11.63
N ARG A 215 -4.43 -25.45 12.43
CA ARG A 215 -5.68 -24.69 12.38
C ARG A 215 -5.41 -23.28 11.87
N VAL A 216 -6.23 -22.81 10.95
CA VAL A 216 -6.26 -21.43 10.46
C VAL A 216 -6.86 -20.56 11.56
N THR A 217 -6.12 -19.55 11.98
CA THR A 217 -6.48 -18.64 13.09
C THR A 217 -6.82 -17.22 12.61
N VAL A 218 -6.26 -16.82 11.47
CA VAL A 218 -6.52 -15.55 10.77
C VAL A 218 -6.73 -15.87 9.30
N LEU A 219 -7.70 -15.22 8.67
CA LEU A 219 -8.00 -15.38 7.26
C LEU A 219 -8.37 -14.03 6.64
N GLY A 220 -7.50 -13.50 5.80
CA GLY A 220 -7.66 -12.23 5.10
C GLY A 220 -7.83 -12.40 3.59
N LEU A 221 -8.40 -11.37 2.96
CA LEU A 221 -8.59 -11.28 1.52
C LEU A 221 -7.92 -10.00 1.01
N THR A 222 -7.38 -10.06 -0.20
CA THR A 222 -7.02 -8.86 -0.95
C THR A 222 -7.16 -9.11 -2.45
N GLY A 223 -7.29 -8.05 -3.23
CA GLY A 223 -7.43 -8.14 -4.67
C GLY A 223 -6.09 -8.28 -5.35
N GLN A 224 -6.04 -8.97 -6.49
CA GLN A 224 -4.89 -8.89 -7.38
C GLN A 224 -5.04 -7.73 -8.36
N SER A 225 -4.12 -6.76 -8.27
CA SER A 225 -3.96 -5.74 -9.31
C SER A 225 -3.29 -6.36 -10.54
N GLY A 226 -3.78 -6.05 -11.74
CA GLY A 226 -3.06 -6.30 -13.00
C GLY A 226 -3.35 -7.60 -13.74
N HIS A 227 -4.22 -8.48 -13.22
CA HIS A 227 -4.72 -9.63 -14.00
C HIS A 227 -6.15 -9.35 -14.46
N ALA A 228 -6.39 -9.46 -15.77
CA ALA A 228 -7.75 -9.51 -16.29
C ALA A 228 -8.39 -10.80 -15.77
N ALA A 229 -9.03 -10.74 -14.61
CA ALA A 229 -9.66 -11.88 -13.99
C ALA A 229 -10.72 -12.43 -14.94
N HIS A 230 -10.57 -13.69 -15.34
CA HIS A 230 -11.57 -14.36 -16.13
C HIS A 230 -12.86 -14.46 -15.31
N ARG A 231 -14.01 -14.09 -15.88
CA ARG A 231 -15.31 -14.07 -15.17
C ARG A 231 -15.60 -15.38 -14.42
N ALA A 232 -15.25 -16.52 -15.01
CA ALA A 232 -15.44 -17.82 -14.35
C ALA A 232 -14.54 -18.01 -13.11
N ALA A 233 -13.30 -17.51 -13.12
CA ALA A 233 -12.42 -17.60 -11.95
C ALA A 233 -12.93 -16.73 -10.80
N THR A 234 -13.50 -15.56 -11.10
CA THR A 234 -14.20 -14.73 -10.12
C THR A 234 -15.41 -15.45 -9.51
N GLU A 235 -16.18 -16.13 -10.35
CA GLU A 235 -17.36 -16.90 -9.94
C GLU A 235 -17.00 -18.08 -9.02
N ASP A 236 -15.96 -18.83 -9.37
CA ASP A 236 -15.48 -19.98 -8.58
C ASP A 236 -14.90 -19.54 -7.22
N ALA A 237 -14.15 -18.43 -7.20
CA ALA A 237 -13.63 -17.85 -5.97
C ALA A 237 -14.77 -17.39 -5.04
N ALA A 238 -15.76 -16.69 -5.60
CA ALA A 238 -16.93 -16.27 -4.86
C ALA A 238 -17.71 -17.48 -4.29
N ALA A 239 -18.03 -18.48 -5.12
CA ALA A 239 -18.73 -19.68 -4.68
C ALA A 239 -17.96 -20.49 -3.62
N GLY A 240 -16.62 -20.51 -3.69
CA GLY A 240 -15.77 -21.07 -2.63
C GLY A 240 -15.92 -20.30 -1.31
N LEU A 241 -15.85 -18.98 -1.35
CA LEU A 241 -16.02 -18.13 -0.18
C LEU A 241 -17.43 -18.25 0.43
N GLU A 242 -18.48 -18.32 -0.39
CA GLU A 242 -19.86 -18.58 0.09
C GLU A 242 -19.94 -19.86 0.92
N ARG A 243 -19.33 -20.95 0.42
CA ARG A 243 -19.26 -22.23 1.14
C ARG A 243 -18.50 -22.10 2.46
N VAL A 244 -17.36 -21.42 2.48
CA VAL A 244 -16.57 -21.20 3.70
C VAL A 244 -17.35 -20.37 4.73
N LEU A 245 -17.93 -19.23 4.31
CA LEU A 245 -18.72 -18.37 5.18
C LEU A 245 -19.93 -19.11 5.78
N GLY A 246 -20.63 -19.90 4.96
CA GLY A 246 -21.78 -20.70 5.40
C GLY A 246 -21.39 -21.83 6.35
N ALA A 247 -20.39 -22.64 5.98
CA ALA A 247 -19.98 -23.81 6.75
C ALA A 247 -19.44 -23.45 8.14
N PHE A 248 -18.68 -22.36 8.24
CA PHE A 248 -18.03 -21.94 9.49
C PHE A 248 -18.73 -20.77 10.19
N ARG A 249 -19.89 -20.33 9.69
CA ARG A 249 -20.67 -19.19 10.22
C ARG A 249 -19.81 -17.95 10.41
N LEU A 250 -19.21 -17.48 9.32
CA LEU A 250 -18.32 -16.32 9.29
C LEU A 250 -18.97 -15.15 8.56
N TYR A 251 -18.47 -13.95 8.84
CA TYR A 251 -18.62 -12.77 8.02
C TYR A 251 -17.31 -12.44 7.31
N ALA A 252 -17.37 -11.96 6.07
CA ALA A 252 -16.29 -11.21 5.45
C ALA A 252 -16.49 -9.72 5.79
N VAL A 253 -15.49 -9.09 6.38
CA VAL A 253 -15.54 -7.69 6.81
C VAL A 253 -14.48 -6.90 6.06
N ASP A 254 -14.90 -5.87 5.31
CA ASP A 254 -14.01 -4.85 4.77
C ASP A 254 -14.03 -3.66 5.75
N TRP A 255 -12.97 -3.58 6.57
CA TRP A 255 -12.88 -2.61 7.64
C TRP A 255 -12.77 -1.20 7.09
N CYS A 256 -12.01 -1.00 6.03
CA CYS A 256 -11.83 0.31 5.40
C CYS A 256 -13.14 0.87 4.80
N ARG A 257 -13.96 0.01 4.16
CA ARG A 257 -15.22 0.41 3.53
C ARG A 257 -16.42 0.38 4.48
N GLY A 258 -16.22 -0.10 5.71
CA GLY A 258 -17.30 -0.28 6.66
C GLY A 258 -18.30 -1.38 6.24
N ALA A 259 -17.89 -2.33 5.41
CA ALA A 259 -18.79 -3.29 4.78
C ALA A 259 -18.70 -4.67 5.45
N VAL A 260 -19.85 -5.35 5.56
CA VAL A 260 -19.96 -6.71 6.09
C VAL A 260 -20.75 -7.55 5.11
N ALA A 261 -20.26 -8.75 4.83
CA ALA A 261 -20.94 -9.72 4.00
C ALA A 261 -20.96 -11.10 4.65
N ASP A 262 -22.06 -11.81 4.45
CA ASP A 262 -22.23 -13.22 4.78
C ASP A 262 -22.17 -14.09 3.50
N ALA A 263 -22.51 -15.36 3.63
CA ALA A 263 -22.53 -16.30 2.51
C ALA A 263 -23.49 -15.90 1.38
N GLY A 264 -24.51 -15.06 1.63
CA GLY A 264 -25.44 -14.61 0.59
C GLY A 264 -25.02 -13.31 -0.10
N THR A 265 -24.07 -12.57 0.48
CA THR A 265 -23.73 -11.19 0.06
C THR A 265 -22.25 -11.00 -0.25
N VAL A 266 -21.40 -12.03 -0.07
CA VAL A 266 -19.94 -11.93 -0.30
C VAL A 266 -19.59 -11.53 -1.73
N ARG A 267 -20.42 -11.90 -2.72
CA ARG A 267 -20.24 -11.51 -4.12
C ARG A 267 -20.20 -9.99 -4.31
N ASP A 268 -21.11 -9.28 -3.65
CA ASP A 268 -21.20 -7.82 -3.73
C ASP A 268 -19.98 -7.16 -3.09
N LEU A 269 -19.48 -7.76 -1.99
CA LEU A 269 -18.26 -7.31 -1.34
C LEU A 269 -17.06 -7.47 -2.29
N LEU A 270 -16.89 -8.62 -2.95
CA LEU A 270 -15.78 -8.83 -3.89
C LEU A 270 -15.86 -7.89 -5.10
N ALA A 271 -17.07 -7.61 -5.61
CA ALA A 271 -17.25 -6.69 -6.73
C ALA A 271 -16.83 -5.25 -6.38
N GLY A 272 -17.05 -4.81 -5.14
CA GLY A 272 -16.72 -3.44 -4.72
C GLY A 272 -15.34 -3.26 -4.07
N SER A 273 -14.67 -4.32 -3.60
CA SER A 273 -13.47 -4.19 -2.75
C SER A 273 -12.15 -4.10 -3.54
N PHE A 274 -12.18 -4.42 -4.84
CA PHE A 274 -10.96 -4.54 -5.66
C PHE A 274 -10.91 -3.55 -6.84
N THR A 275 -11.68 -2.47 -6.76
CA THR A 275 -11.73 -1.38 -7.76
C THR A 275 -10.96 -0.12 -7.34
N ARG A 276 -10.01 -0.22 -6.40
CA ARG A 276 -9.15 0.92 -6.02
C ARG A 276 -8.11 1.23 -7.09
#